data_AF-A0A7X7JPX7-F1
#
_entry.id   AF-A0A7X7JPX7-F1
#
_cell.length_a   1.000
_cell.length_b   1.000
_cell.length_c   1.000
_cell.angle_alpha   90.00
_cell.angle_beta   90.00
_cell.angle_gamma   90.00
#
_symmetry.space_group_name_H-M   'P 1'
#
loop_
_entity.id
_entity.type
_entity.pdbx_description
1 polymer ?
#
loop_
_entity_poly.entity_id
_entity_poly.type
_entity_poly.pdbx_seq_one_letter_code
_entity_poly.pdbx_strand_id
1 'polypeptide(L)' 'INPFQSLQELRVIVANLDVTSCFFSSMHASNYLTIRGTLPEDRDRMLSQIDKVLERRDPSLLRPEGFRGL' A
#
# COMPACT_ATOMS: atom_id res chain seq x y z
N ILE A 1 -11.19 4.82 10.34
CA ILE A 1 -9.98 5.30 9.62
C ILE A 1 -10.36 5.55 8.17
N ASN A 2 -10.04 6.72 7.62
CA ASN A 2 -10.29 7.03 6.21
C ASN A 2 -9.38 6.14 5.32
N PRO A 3 -9.91 5.42 4.31
CA PRO A 3 -9.13 4.53 3.47
C PRO A 3 -7.92 5.21 2.79
N PHE A 4 -8.08 6.45 2.34
CA PHE A 4 -7.02 7.20 1.67
C PHE A 4 -5.96 7.71 2.66
N GLN A 5 -6.33 7.99 3.91
CA GLN A 5 -5.34 8.29 4.96
C GLN A 5 -4.48 7.06 5.26
N SER A 6 -5.10 5.87 5.36
CA SER A 6 -4.35 4.62 5.55
C SER A 6 -3.37 4.33 4.40
N LEU A 7 -3.74 4.67 3.17
CA LEU A 7 -2.85 4.60 2.01
C LEU A 7 -1.69 5.61 2.09
N GLN A 8 -1.94 6.83 2.57
CA GLN A 8 -0.89 7.83 2.79
C GLN A 8 0.11 7.35 3.84
N GLU A 9 -0.37 6.76 4.94
CA GLU A 9 0.49 6.15 5.96
C GLU A 9 1.33 5.01 5.36
N LEU A 10 0.71 4.10 4.60
CA LEU A 10 1.42 3.02 3.91
C LEU A 10 2.52 3.56 2.98
N ARG A 11 2.24 4.61 2.22
CA ARG A 11 3.22 5.30 1.36
C ARG A 11 4.41 5.81 2.18
N VAL A 12 4.16 6.48 3.30
CA VAL A 12 5.20 7.02 4.18
C VAL A 12 6.07 5.91 4.74
N ILE A 13 5.47 4.79 5.16
CA ILE A 13 6.21 3.62 5.64
C ILE A 13 7.13 3.07 4.55
N VAL A 14 6.62 2.81 3.35
CA VAL A 14 7.40 2.28 2.22
C VAL A 14 8.49 3.26 1.77
N ALA A 15 8.23 4.57 1.82
CA ALA A 15 9.22 5.59 1.45
C ALA A 15 10.37 5.68 2.44
N ASN A 16 10.12 5.48 3.74
CA ASN A 16 11.11 5.68 4.80
C ASN A 16 11.73 4.38 5.34
N LEU A 17 11.26 3.21 4.90
CA LEU A 17 11.86 1.93 5.26
C LEU A 17 13.29 1.83 4.70
N ASP A 18 14.30 1.93 5.56
CA ASP A 18 15.69 1.67 5.20
C ASP A 18 16.09 0.27 5.69
N VAL A 19 16.11 -0.68 4.76
CA VAL A 19 16.30 -2.10 5.03
C VAL A 19 17.09 -2.73 3.89
N THR A 20 17.81 -3.80 4.20
CA THR A 20 18.58 -4.58 3.22
C THR A 20 17.85 -5.89 2.92
N SER A 21 17.43 -6.08 1.65
CA SER A 21 16.81 -7.31 1.15
C SER A 21 15.58 -7.78 1.97
N CYS A 22 14.57 -6.93 2.09
CA CYS A 22 13.35 -7.23 2.85
C CYS A 22 12.15 -7.47 1.94
N PHE A 23 11.48 -8.61 2.07
CA PHE A 23 10.19 -8.83 1.40
C PHE A 23 9.07 -8.11 2.15
N PHE A 24 8.47 -7.10 1.53
CA PHE A 24 7.34 -6.35 2.07
C PHE A 24 6.03 -6.79 1.40
N SER A 25 4.97 -6.93 2.21
CA SER A 25 3.63 -7.29 1.72
C SER A 25 2.53 -6.68 2.59
N SER A 26 1.55 -6.01 1.96
CA SER A 26 0.32 -5.51 2.61
C SER A 26 -0.91 -6.38 2.33
N MET A 27 -0.75 -7.69 2.11
CA MET A 27 -1.86 -8.56 1.70
C MET A 27 -2.92 -8.82 2.78
N HIS A 28 -2.65 -8.46 4.04
CA HIS A 28 -3.57 -8.68 5.15
C HIS A 28 -4.92 -7.98 4.91
N ALA A 29 -6.01 -8.60 5.35
CA ALA A 29 -7.38 -8.11 5.13
C ALA A 29 -7.61 -6.67 5.65
N SER A 30 -6.83 -6.24 6.64
CA SER A 30 -6.87 -4.89 7.18
C SER A 30 -6.34 -3.80 6.23
N ASN A 31 -5.67 -4.14 5.12
CA ASN A 31 -5.17 -3.13 4.17
C ASN A 31 -6.16 -2.83 3.04
N TYR A 32 -6.21 -1.57 2.63
CA TYR A 32 -7.06 -1.11 1.52
C TYR A 32 -6.44 -1.32 0.15
N LEU A 33 -5.13 -1.52 0.07
CA LEU A 33 -4.41 -1.78 -1.17
C LEU A 33 -3.39 -2.89 -0.98
N THR A 34 -3.40 -3.82 -1.91
CA THR A 34 -2.45 -4.93 -1.97
C THR A 34 -1.19 -4.46 -2.71
N ILE A 35 -0.09 -4.32 -1.99
CA ILE A 35 1.25 -4.07 -2.55
C ILE A 35 2.20 -5.16 -2.03
N ARG A 36 3.17 -5.53 -2.87
CA ARG A 36 4.24 -6.45 -2.50
C ARG A 36 5.49 -6.19 -3.34
N GLY A 37 6.65 -6.46 -2.76
CA GLY A 37 7.94 -6.33 -3.42
C GLY A 37 9.10 -6.53 -2.46
N THR A 38 10.31 -6.62 -3.00
CA THR A 38 11.55 -6.68 -2.21
C THR A 38 12.13 -5.27 -2.10
N LEU A 39 12.35 -4.79 -0.88
CA LEU A 39 12.98 -3.51 -0.60
C LEU A 39 14.49 -3.69 -0.42
N PRO A 40 15.32 -2.78 -0.97
CA PRO A 40 14.93 -1.51 -1.60
C PRO A 40 14.60 -1.58 -3.10
N GLU A 41 14.80 -2.72 -3.77
CA GLU A 41 14.78 -2.85 -5.23
C GLU A 41 13.43 -2.46 -5.88
N ASP A 42 12.32 -2.81 -5.24
CA ASP A 42 10.96 -2.55 -5.71
C ASP A 42 10.35 -1.24 -5.19
N ARG A 43 11.09 -0.43 -4.41
CA ARG A 43 10.52 0.73 -3.70
C ARG A 43 9.76 1.67 -4.64
N ASP A 44 10.40 2.10 -5.72
CA ASP A 44 9.81 3.08 -6.65
C ASP A 44 8.57 2.52 -7.35
N ARG A 45 8.60 1.24 -7.70
CA ARG A 45 7.44 0.53 -8.27
C ARG A 45 6.27 0.52 -7.27
N MET A 46 6.55 0.22 -6.01
CA MET A 46 5.54 0.16 -4.95
C MET A 46 4.98 1.56 -4.65
N LEU A 47 5.82 2.59 -4.55
CA LEU A 47 5.38 3.98 -4.36
C LEU A 47 4.52 4.46 -5.52
N SER A 48 4.91 4.18 -6.77
CA SER A 48 4.11 4.54 -7.95
C SER A 48 2.73 3.88 -7.95
N GLN A 49 2.62 2.64 -7.47
CA GLN A 49 1.32 1.97 -7.34
C GLN A 49 0.42 2.67 -6.31
N ILE A 50 0.97 3.05 -5.16
CA ILE A 50 0.23 3.77 -4.12
C ILE A 50 -0.18 5.16 -4.63
N ASP A 51 0.73 5.89 -5.27
CA ASP A 51 0.51 7.24 -5.78
C ASP A 51 -0.61 7.27 -6.84
N LYS A 52 -0.63 6.31 -7.76
CA LYS A 52 -1.72 6.19 -8.75
C LYS A 52 -3.10 6.05 -8.12
N VAL A 53 -3.21 5.33 -7.00
CA VAL A 53 -4.49 5.14 -6.29
C VAL A 53 -4.86 6.41 -5.52
N LEU A 54 -3.89 7.05 -4.87
CA LEU A 54 -4.07 8.32 -4.16
C LEU A 54 -4.43 9.49 -5.08
N GLU A 55 -3.88 9.53 -6.28
CA GLU A 55 -4.17 10.56 -7.31
C GLU A 55 -5.59 10.40 -7.86
N ARG A 56 -5.99 9.16 -8.19
CA ARG A 56 -7.35 8.90 -8.72
C ARG A 56 -8.43 9.13 -7.69
N ARG A 57 -8.13 8.93 -6.39
CA ARG A 57 -9.09 8.98 -5.28
C ARG A 57 -10.35 8.16 -5.54
N ASP A 58 -10.22 7.07 -6.30
CA ASP A 58 -11.32 6.22 -6.70
C ASP A 58 -11.46 5.06 -5.71
N PRO A 59 -12.55 4.98 -4.92
CA PRO A 59 -12.76 3.90 -3.96
C PRO A 59 -12.86 2.51 -4.61
N SER A 60 -13.20 2.41 -5.90
CA SER A 60 -13.29 1.13 -6.60
C SER A 60 -11.93 0.44 -6.78
N LEU A 61 -10.84 1.19 -6.66
CA LEU A 61 -9.47 0.67 -6.68
C LEU A 61 -9.05 0.08 -5.32
N LEU A 62 -9.85 0.28 -4.28
CA LEU A 62 -9.60 -0.21 -2.94
C LEU A 62 -10.21 -1.60 -2.75
N ARG A 63 -9.63 -2.35 -1.82
CA ARG A 63 -10.22 -3.61 -1.37
C ARG A 63 -11.60 -3.32 -0.77
N PRO A 64 -12.70 -3.92 -1.30
CA PRO A 64 -14.03 -3.65 -0.78
C PRO A 64 -14.17 -4.20 0.65
N GLU A 65 -14.96 -3.52 1.48
CA GLU A 65 -15.11 -3.86 2.90
C GLU A 65 -15.57 -5.31 3.13
N GLY A 66 -16.45 -5.85 2.28
CA GLY A 66 -16.90 -7.25 2.38
C GLY A 66 -15.79 -8.31 2.17
N PHE A 67 -14.64 -7.91 1.61
CA PHE A 67 -13.46 -8.77 1.44
C PHE A 67 -12.36 -8.48 2.46
N ARG A 68 -12.59 -7.56 3.39
CA ARG A 68 -11.73 -7.27 4.52
C ARG A 68 -12.26 -8.10 5.69
N GLY A 69 -11.81 -9.36 5.77
CA GLY A 69 -12.08 -10.24 6.91
C GLY A 69 -11.61 -9.56 8.20
N LEU A 70 -12.56 -9.01 8.94
CA LEU A 70 -12.39 -8.44 10.28
C LEU A 70 -12.44 -9.55 11.32
#